data_AF-A0A7C0WPA9-F1
#
_entry.id   AF-A0A7C0WPA9-F1
#
_cell.length_a   1.000
_cell.length_b   1.000
_cell.length_c   1.000
_cell.angle_alpha   90.00
_cell.angle_beta   90.00
_cell.angle_gamma   90.00
#
_symmetry.space_group_name_H-M   'P 1'
#
loop_
_entity.id
_entity.type
_entity.pdbx_description
1 polymer ?
#
loop_
_entity_poly.entity_id
_entity_poly.type
_entity_poly.pdbx_seq_one_letter_code
_entity_poly.pdbx_strand_id
1 'polypeptide(L)'
;VEIVNEIGRFPTRNHKRGVFDKVTAVGSTRIRDEFRVAKNSCFNCKIQCKLVTISKKHHSIGEGPEYETVVSLGSGCLNDDLDTLIYANHLCNDLGLDTISCGSSIGFAMECHEHGLIKEDVNWSDADKIVQLVKDIAYRRGLGDLLAEGVMRAAEKIGGGADKFAMHVKGQEISGQDGRAHRSGGLTHATSVRGADHLRGLSVIDEIGYPEIGLRRYGEDKLPAALNRHSEEFKGQMVYDVEYFLSVVDSLILCKYGTMYPLCYYFPDIPDILYSLTGVDLFNDEDNLRRIGKKICLLRRAFNQREGKSRKDDTLPDRFLHEPEEEGPAKGQVVNLDVMLDDYYQLWGFDKDGLILPETLDEFGLEDVKKELYK
;
A
#
# COMPACT_ATOMS: atom_id res chain seq x y z
N VAL A 1 -11.11 -9.97 -3.12
CA VAL A 1 -11.69 -8.64 -2.76
C VAL A 1 -12.80 -8.79 -1.73
N GLU A 2 -13.54 -9.89 -1.77
CA GLU A 2 -14.68 -10.22 -0.94
C GLU A 2 -14.34 -10.24 0.56
N ILE A 3 -13.26 -10.94 0.96
CA ILE A 3 -12.78 -10.99 2.36
C ILE A 3 -12.46 -9.57 2.88
N VAL A 4 -11.80 -8.77 2.05
CA VAL A 4 -11.41 -7.40 2.41
C VAL A 4 -12.64 -6.49 2.54
N ASN A 5 -13.65 -6.72 1.72
CA ASN A 5 -14.94 -6.01 1.80
C ASN A 5 -15.71 -6.41 3.06
N GLU A 6 -15.70 -7.69 3.42
CA GLU A 6 -16.36 -8.22 4.62
C GLU A 6 -15.82 -7.61 5.92
N ILE A 7 -14.54 -7.22 5.96
CA ILE A 7 -13.94 -6.54 7.11
C ILE A 7 -14.05 -5.01 7.03
N GLY A 8 -14.66 -4.45 5.98
CA GLY A 8 -14.83 -3.01 5.80
C GLY A 8 -13.56 -2.26 5.37
N ARG A 9 -12.60 -2.94 4.72
CA ARG A 9 -11.31 -2.38 4.29
C ARG A 9 -11.17 -2.34 2.77
N PHE A 10 -12.25 -2.46 2.00
CA PHE A 10 -12.21 -2.45 0.54
C PHE A 10 -12.50 -1.03 0.02
N PRO A 11 -11.46 -0.23 -0.31
CA PRO A 11 -11.67 1.18 -0.58
C PRO A 11 -12.58 1.39 -1.78
N THR A 12 -13.56 2.26 -1.59
CA THR A 12 -14.65 2.47 -2.52
C THR A 12 -14.88 3.96 -2.67
N ARG A 13 -15.05 4.41 -3.91
CA ARG A 13 -15.32 5.80 -4.27
C ARG A 13 -14.26 6.75 -3.69
N ASN A 14 -13.03 6.67 -4.22
CA ASN A 14 -11.86 7.42 -3.75
C ASN A 14 -11.68 7.38 -2.21
N HIS A 15 -11.71 6.18 -1.62
CA HIS A 15 -11.62 5.98 -0.17
C HIS A 15 -12.71 6.68 0.66
N LYS A 16 -13.84 7.07 0.07
CA LYS A 16 -14.96 7.62 0.86
C LYS A 16 -15.54 6.55 1.79
N ARG A 17 -15.51 5.29 1.34
CA ARG A 17 -16.08 4.15 2.08
C ARG A 17 -15.21 2.90 2.01
N GLY A 18 -15.34 2.02 2.99
CA GLY A 18 -14.62 0.76 3.11
C GLY A 18 -15.35 -0.48 2.55
N VAL A 19 -16.51 -0.29 1.91
CA VAL A 19 -17.32 -1.38 1.33
C VAL A 19 -17.85 -1.01 -0.05
N PHE A 20 -17.94 -1.99 -0.93
CA PHE A 20 -18.53 -1.90 -2.26
C PHE A 20 -19.69 -2.87 -2.41
N ASP A 21 -20.91 -2.35 -2.58
CA ASP A 21 -22.14 -3.14 -2.69
C ASP A 21 -22.07 -4.19 -3.81
N LYS A 22 -21.31 -3.90 -4.88
CA LYS A 22 -21.14 -4.75 -6.05
C LYS A 22 -19.81 -5.52 -6.03
N VAL A 23 -19.23 -5.80 -4.87
CA VAL A 23 -17.95 -6.53 -4.76
C VAL A 23 -17.92 -7.85 -5.53
N THR A 24 -19.04 -8.58 -5.61
CA THR A 24 -19.12 -9.83 -6.37
C THR A 24 -19.02 -9.63 -7.88
N ALA A 25 -19.42 -8.46 -8.39
CA ALA A 25 -19.29 -8.10 -9.79
C ALA A 25 -17.82 -7.95 -10.20
N VAL A 26 -16.92 -7.62 -9.27
CA VAL A 26 -15.46 -7.52 -9.50
C VAL A 26 -14.69 -8.61 -8.75
N GLY A 27 -15.41 -9.64 -8.30
CA GLY A 27 -14.92 -10.69 -7.41
C GLY A 27 -13.96 -11.67 -8.09
N SER A 28 -13.13 -12.31 -7.27
CA SER A 28 -12.16 -13.31 -7.71
C SER A 28 -12.82 -14.53 -8.37
N THR A 29 -14.01 -14.91 -7.89
CA THR A 29 -14.82 -16.00 -8.47
C THR A 29 -15.23 -15.67 -9.91
N ARG A 30 -15.70 -14.44 -10.15
CA ARG A 30 -16.10 -14.00 -11.49
C ARG A 30 -14.91 -13.91 -12.44
N ILE A 31 -13.78 -13.35 -11.98
CA ILE A 31 -12.53 -13.33 -12.76
C ILE A 31 -12.14 -14.76 -13.17
N ARG A 32 -12.15 -15.70 -12.21
CA ARG A 32 -11.77 -17.09 -12.44
C ARG A 32 -12.65 -17.78 -13.48
N ASP A 33 -13.97 -17.65 -13.34
CA ASP A 33 -14.94 -18.46 -14.08
C ASP A 33 -15.27 -17.87 -15.45
N GLU A 34 -15.20 -16.54 -15.59
CA GLU A 34 -15.64 -15.86 -16.82
C GLU A 34 -14.51 -15.29 -17.67
N PHE A 35 -13.39 -14.85 -17.08
CA PHE A 35 -12.39 -14.04 -17.79
C PHE A 35 -10.98 -14.60 -17.77
N ARG A 36 -10.63 -15.50 -16.85
CA ARG A 36 -9.30 -16.09 -16.77
C ARG A 36 -9.12 -17.21 -17.79
N VAL A 37 -8.18 -17.02 -18.71
CA VAL A 37 -7.86 -18.02 -19.76
C VAL A 37 -6.65 -18.88 -19.40
N ALA A 38 -5.75 -18.37 -18.56
CA ALA A 38 -4.61 -19.13 -18.06
C ALA A 38 -4.10 -18.56 -16.73
N LYS A 39 -3.12 -19.25 -16.15
CA LYS A 39 -2.27 -18.71 -15.08
C LYS A 39 -0.82 -18.71 -15.57
N ASN A 40 -0.05 -17.74 -15.11
CA ASN A 40 1.37 -17.64 -15.36
C ASN A 40 2.14 -17.63 -14.02
N SER A 41 3.47 -17.67 -14.09
CA SER A 41 4.34 -17.59 -12.92
C SER A 41 5.51 -16.65 -13.15
N CYS A 42 5.97 -16.01 -12.07
CA CYS A 42 7.32 -15.48 -12.02
C CYS A 42 8.35 -16.62 -12.15
N PHE A 43 9.60 -16.26 -12.43
CA PHE A 43 10.70 -17.21 -12.58
C PHE A 43 10.75 -18.20 -11.40
N ASN A 44 10.75 -19.51 -11.72
CA ASN A 44 10.81 -20.63 -10.78
C ASN A 44 9.70 -20.70 -9.70
N CYS A 45 8.64 -19.87 -9.79
CA CYS A 45 7.59 -19.84 -8.77
C CYS A 45 6.51 -20.89 -9.02
N LYS A 46 6.18 -21.71 -8.00
CA LYS A 46 5.13 -22.74 -8.08
C LYS A 46 3.74 -22.26 -7.64
N ILE A 47 3.62 -21.06 -7.06
CA ILE A 47 2.33 -20.47 -6.66
C ILE A 47 1.47 -20.13 -7.88
N GLN A 48 2.11 -19.64 -8.96
CA GLN A 48 1.45 -19.21 -10.19
C GLN A 48 0.30 -18.21 -9.95
N CYS A 49 0.58 -17.14 -9.18
CA CYS A 49 -0.42 -16.14 -8.82
C CYS A 49 -0.86 -15.27 -10.01
N LYS A 50 0.00 -15.09 -11.02
CA LYS A 50 -0.30 -14.25 -12.18
C LYS A 50 -1.50 -14.79 -12.93
N LEU A 51 -2.53 -13.96 -13.06
CA LEU A 51 -3.71 -14.28 -13.86
C LEU A 51 -3.43 -13.86 -15.30
N VAL A 52 -3.82 -14.69 -16.27
CA VAL A 52 -3.92 -14.27 -17.67
C VAL A 52 -5.40 -14.20 -18.00
N THR A 53 -5.88 -13.00 -18.30
CA THR A 53 -7.31 -12.74 -18.53
C THR A 53 -7.56 -12.21 -19.92
N ILE A 54 -8.80 -12.35 -20.38
CA ILE A 54 -9.30 -11.79 -21.64
C ILE A 54 -10.32 -10.70 -21.33
N SER A 55 -10.22 -9.55 -22.00
CA SER A 55 -11.36 -8.63 -22.16
C SER A 55 -12.15 -9.08 -23.38
N LYS A 56 -13.41 -9.46 -23.19
CA LYS A 56 -14.26 -9.97 -24.28
C LYS A 56 -14.76 -8.81 -25.14
N LYS A 57 -15.12 -7.68 -24.52
CA LYS A 57 -15.57 -6.44 -25.18
C LYS A 57 -14.48 -5.82 -26.06
N HIS A 58 -13.23 -5.83 -25.59
CA HIS A 58 -12.10 -5.19 -26.29
C HIS A 58 -11.15 -6.16 -26.99
N HIS A 59 -11.45 -7.46 -26.96
CA HIS A 59 -10.66 -8.52 -27.59
C HIS A 59 -9.16 -8.46 -27.25
N SER A 60 -8.83 -8.18 -25.98
CA SER A 60 -7.45 -8.12 -25.50
C SER A 60 -7.16 -9.24 -24.51
N ILE A 61 -5.93 -9.74 -24.51
CA ILE A 61 -5.45 -10.75 -23.56
C ILE A 61 -4.20 -10.20 -22.88
N GLY A 62 -4.14 -10.27 -21.55
CA GLY A 62 -3.02 -9.73 -20.77
C GLY A 62 -2.95 -10.33 -19.37
N GLU A 63 -1.95 -9.88 -18.60
CA GLU A 63 -1.78 -10.29 -17.20
C GLU A 63 -2.60 -9.41 -16.24
N GLY A 64 -3.09 -10.01 -15.14
CA GLY A 64 -3.90 -9.37 -14.12
C GLY A 64 -5.40 -9.46 -14.37
N PRO A 65 -6.22 -8.63 -13.69
CA PRO A 65 -5.82 -7.64 -12.69
C PRO A 65 -5.39 -8.27 -11.37
N GLU A 66 -4.51 -7.58 -10.65
CA GLU A 66 -4.19 -7.86 -9.25
C GLU A 66 -5.17 -7.13 -8.32
N TYR A 67 -5.17 -7.45 -7.01
CA TYR A 67 -6.08 -6.84 -6.02
C TYR A 67 -6.11 -5.30 -6.09
N GLU A 68 -4.93 -4.68 -6.13
CA GLU A 68 -4.76 -3.23 -6.14
C GLU A 68 -5.36 -2.57 -7.39
N THR A 69 -5.30 -3.26 -8.54
CA THR A 69 -5.95 -2.79 -9.76
C THR A 69 -7.48 -2.89 -9.67
N VAL A 70 -8.00 -3.94 -9.02
CA VAL A 70 -9.44 -4.07 -8.80
C VAL A 70 -9.97 -2.98 -7.85
N VAL A 71 -9.16 -2.55 -6.88
CA VAL A 71 -9.49 -1.40 -6.04
C VAL A 71 -9.49 -0.11 -6.87
N SER A 72 -8.33 0.25 -7.43
CA SER A 72 -8.11 1.57 -8.05
C SER A 72 -8.96 1.82 -9.30
N LEU A 73 -9.09 0.84 -10.20
CA LEU A 73 -9.87 0.95 -11.45
C LEU A 73 -11.27 0.31 -11.36
N GLY A 74 -11.61 -0.29 -10.21
CA GLY A 74 -12.91 -0.85 -9.91
C GLY A 74 -13.65 -0.03 -8.85
N SER A 75 -13.65 -0.51 -7.60
CA SER A 75 -14.44 0.09 -6.50
C SER A 75 -14.08 1.55 -6.23
N GLY A 76 -12.82 1.92 -6.37
CA GLY A 76 -12.31 3.29 -6.24
C GLY A 76 -12.97 4.27 -7.21
N CYS A 77 -13.37 3.80 -8.40
CA CYS A 77 -14.10 4.57 -9.42
C CYS A 77 -15.60 4.20 -9.52
N LEU A 78 -16.10 3.37 -8.60
CA LEU A 78 -17.42 2.72 -8.66
C LEU A 78 -17.68 1.94 -9.96
N ASN A 79 -16.64 1.39 -10.57
CA ASN A 79 -16.73 0.60 -11.80
C ASN A 79 -16.96 -0.89 -11.48
N ASP A 80 -18.17 -1.37 -11.76
CA ASP A 80 -18.56 -2.79 -11.65
C ASP A 80 -18.51 -3.54 -12.99
N ASP A 81 -18.13 -2.88 -14.08
CA ASP A 81 -17.87 -3.53 -15.36
C ASP A 81 -16.48 -4.18 -15.36
N LEU A 82 -16.45 -5.44 -14.94
CA LEU A 82 -15.23 -6.24 -14.86
C LEU A 82 -14.50 -6.38 -16.21
N ASP A 83 -15.20 -6.45 -17.35
CA ASP A 83 -14.56 -6.58 -18.65
C ASP A 83 -13.76 -5.30 -18.98
N THR A 84 -14.39 -4.16 -18.75
CA THR A 84 -13.75 -2.85 -18.92
C THR A 84 -12.63 -2.62 -17.90
N LEU A 85 -12.78 -3.06 -16.65
CA LEU A 85 -11.71 -3.04 -15.63
C LEU A 85 -10.49 -3.85 -16.08
N ILE A 86 -10.69 -5.07 -16.57
CA ILE A 86 -9.64 -5.93 -17.12
C ILE A 86 -8.94 -5.24 -18.30
N TYR A 87 -9.70 -4.62 -19.20
CA TYR A 87 -9.12 -3.89 -20.32
C TYR A 87 -8.30 -2.67 -19.88
N ALA A 88 -8.79 -1.89 -18.91
CA ALA A 88 -8.06 -0.75 -18.34
C ALA A 88 -6.75 -1.21 -17.68
N ASN A 89 -6.76 -2.35 -16.98
CA ASN A 89 -5.55 -3.00 -16.47
C ASN A 89 -4.57 -3.37 -17.61
N HIS A 90 -5.04 -3.99 -18.70
CA HIS A 90 -4.19 -4.30 -19.85
C HIS A 90 -3.57 -3.04 -20.46
N LEU A 91 -4.35 -1.96 -20.58
CA LEU A 91 -3.86 -0.67 -21.07
C LEU A 91 -2.79 -0.09 -20.16
N CYS A 92 -2.97 -0.12 -18.83
CA CYS A 92 -1.92 0.34 -17.92
C CYS A 92 -0.62 -0.45 -18.09
N ASN A 93 -0.71 -1.78 -18.23
CA ASN A 93 0.45 -2.62 -18.49
C ASN A 93 1.14 -2.27 -19.83
N ASP A 94 0.37 -2.13 -20.91
CA ASP A 94 0.89 -1.84 -22.25
C ASP A 94 1.49 -0.42 -22.36
N LEU A 95 0.92 0.54 -21.62
CA LEU A 95 1.33 1.94 -21.64
C LEU A 95 2.38 2.27 -20.55
N GLY A 96 2.71 1.32 -19.68
CA GLY A 96 3.69 1.51 -18.60
C GLY A 96 3.21 2.42 -17.48
N LEU A 97 1.94 2.34 -17.10
CA LEU A 97 1.32 3.10 -16.01
C LEU A 97 1.15 2.23 -14.76
N ASP A 98 1.42 2.80 -13.58
CA ASP A 98 1.01 2.20 -12.31
C ASP A 98 -0.52 2.23 -12.18
N THR A 99 -1.13 1.06 -11.98
CA THR A 99 -2.59 0.94 -11.88
C THR A 99 -3.13 1.65 -10.65
N ILE A 100 -2.39 1.66 -9.53
CA ILE A 100 -2.79 2.32 -8.29
C ILE A 100 -2.87 3.83 -8.54
N SER A 101 -1.75 4.47 -8.86
CA SER A 101 -1.72 5.92 -9.09
C SER A 101 -2.63 6.36 -10.24
N CYS A 102 -2.71 5.59 -11.33
CA CYS A 102 -3.59 5.90 -12.45
C CYS A 102 -5.06 5.85 -12.05
N GLY A 103 -5.52 4.77 -11.40
CA GLY A 103 -6.91 4.63 -10.96
C GLY A 103 -7.28 5.61 -9.86
N SER A 104 -6.39 5.84 -8.89
CA SER A 104 -6.58 6.86 -7.84
C SER A 104 -6.67 8.28 -8.41
N SER A 105 -5.89 8.61 -9.45
CA SER A 105 -5.99 9.90 -10.15
C SER A 105 -7.32 10.08 -10.88
N ILE A 106 -7.87 9.00 -11.45
CA ILE A 106 -9.20 9.00 -12.08
C ILE A 106 -10.30 9.16 -11.03
N GLY A 107 -10.24 8.40 -9.92
CA GLY A 107 -11.19 8.52 -8.82
C GLY A 107 -11.17 9.92 -8.17
N PHE A 108 -9.98 10.51 -8.03
CA PHE A 108 -9.81 11.90 -7.61
C PHE A 108 -10.49 12.89 -8.57
N ALA A 109 -10.34 12.70 -9.88
CA ALA A 109 -10.99 13.54 -10.88
C ALA A 109 -12.52 13.42 -10.82
N MET A 110 -13.06 12.22 -10.61
CA MET A 110 -14.49 11.99 -10.41
C MET A 110 -15.03 12.75 -9.20
N GLU A 111 -14.31 12.73 -8.08
CA GLU A 111 -14.71 13.46 -6.88
C GLU A 111 -14.60 14.98 -7.08
N CYS A 112 -13.54 15.46 -7.74
CA CYS A 112 -13.43 16.87 -8.11
C CYS A 112 -14.57 17.33 -9.02
N HIS A 113 -14.98 16.49 -9.99
CA HIS A 113 -16.11 16.78 -10.88
C HIS A 113 -17.43 16.85 -10.11
N GLU A 114 -17.70 15.89 -9.22
CA GLU A 114 -18.89 15.87 -8.36
C GLU A 114 -19.00 17.16 -7.50
N HIS A 115 -17.87 17.68 -7.05
CA HIS A 115 -17.80 18.93 -6.29
C HIS A 115 -17.68 20.20 -7.16
N GLY A 116 -17.77 20.08 -8.48
CA GLY A 116 -17.74 21.21 -9.43
C GLY A 116 -16.39 21.92 -9.53
N LEU A 117 -15.29 21.26 -9.12
CA LEU A 117 -13.93 21.82 -9.15
C LEU A 117 -13.27 21.73 -10.53
N ILE A 118 -13.72 20.79 -11.37
CA ILE A 118 -13.30 20.66 -12.77
C ILE A 118 -14.52 20.73 -13.70
N LYS A 119 -14.31 21.13 -14.96
CA LYS A 119 -15.39 21.33 -15.94
C LYS A 119 -15.63 20.09 -16.80
N GLU A 120 -14.63 19.24 -16.92
CA GLU A 120 -14.66 18.00 -17.66
C GLU A 120 -15.67 17.05 -17.04
N ASP A 121 -16.45 16.40 -17.90
CA ASP A 121 -17.49 15.45 -17.49
C ASP A 121 -16.85 14.09 -17.15
N VAL A 122 -16.67 13.84 -15.85
CA VAL A 122 -16.00 12.65 -15.31
C VAL A 122 -16.89 12.08 -14.20
N ASN A 123 -17.93 11.36 -14.62
CA ASN A 123 -18.90 10.76 -13.70
C ASN A 123 -18.37 9.46 -13.07
N TRP A 124 -18.79 9.21 -11.83
CA TRP A 124 -18.63 7.91 -11.19
C TRP A 124 -19.27 6.80 -12.05
N SER A 125 -18.70 5.59 -12.02
CA SER A 125 -19.20 4.41 -12.75
C SER A 125 -19.22 4.51 -14.29
N ASP A 126 -18.63 5.55 -14.89
CA ASP A 126 -18.47 5.64 -16.35
C ASP A 126 -17.25 4.82 -16.82
N ALA A 127 -17.50 3.55 -17.11
CA ALA A 127 -16.46 2.58 -17.49
C ALA A 127 -15.70 2.99 -18.78
N ASP A 128 -16.39 3.53 -19.77
CA ASP A 128 -15.76 3.97 -21.03
C ASP A 128 -14.91 5.22 -20.80
N LYS A 129 -15.35 6.14 -19.92
CA LYS A 129 -14.54 7.30 -19.51
C LYS A 129 -13.27 6.89 -18.78
N ILE A 130 -13.31 5.87 -17.91
CA ILE A 130 -12.12 5.35 -17.23
C ILE A 130 -11.08 4.88 -18.26
N VAL A 131 -11.48 4.06 -19.23
CA VAL A 131 -10.60 3.61 -20.33
C VAL A 131 -10.04 4.77 -21.14
N GLN A 132 -10.87 5.78 -21.42
CA GLN A 132 -10.44 6.98 -22.13
C GLN A 132 -9.36 7.72 -21.32
N LEU A 133 -9.58 7.93 -20.03
CA LEU A 133 -8.67 8.65 -19.15
C LEU A 133 -7.34 7.93 -18.95
N VAL A 134 -7.32 6.59 -18.88
CA VAL A 134 -6.04 5.83 -18.87
C VAL A 134 -5.18 6.19 -20.08
N LYS A 135 -5.80 6.23 -21.28
CA LYS A 135 -5.10 6.62 -22.52
C LYS A 135 -4.70 8.09 -22.49
N ASP A 136 -5.60 8.97 -22.07
CA ASP A 136 -5.35 10.41 -22.04
C ASP A 136 -4.27 10.79 -21.03
N ILE A 137 -4.14 10.07 -19.91
CA ILE A 137 -3.02 10.20 -18.97
C ILE A 137 -1.71 9.79 -19.64
N ALA A 138 -1.65 8.58 -20.23
CA ALA A 138 -0.44 8.10 -20.90
C ALA A 138 0.05 9.04 -22.01
N TYR A 139 -0.88 9.61 -22.79
CA TYR A 139 -0.58 10.50 -23.90
C TYR A 139 -0.65 11.99 -23.55
N ARG A 140 -0.87 12.34 -22.27
CA ARG A 140 -1.00 13.73 -21.78
C ARG A 140 -1.98 14.57 -22.61
N ARG A 141 -3.22 14.12 -22.77
CA ARG A 141 -4.26 14.79 -23.57
C ARG A 141 -5.38 15.35 -22.69
N GLY A 142 -5.73 16.62 -22.89
CA GLY A 142 -6.81 17.26 -22.14
C GLY A 142 -6.58 17.15 -20.63
N LEU A 143 -7.60 16.69 -19.89
CA LEU A 143 -7.49 16.44 -18.44
C LEU A 143 -6.37 15.44 -18.08
N GLY A 144 -6.03 14.52 -19.00
CA GLY A 144 -4.98 13.54 -18.79
C GLY A 144 -3.59 14.16 -18.58
N ASP A 145 -3.28 15.33 -19.15
CA ASP A 145 -2.01 16.02 -18.86
C ASP A 145 -1.90 16.47 -17.40
N LEU A 146 -3.01 16.94 -16.83
CA LEU A 146 -3.08 17.32 -15.43
C LEU A 146 -2.96 16.09 -14.52
N LEU A 147 -3.71 15.03 -14.80
CA LEU A 147 -3.71 13.80 -14.01
C LEU A 147 -2.40 13.01 -14.10
N ALA A 148 -1.64 13.16 -15.19
CA ALA A 148 -0.31 12.57 -15.34
C ALA A 148 0.73 13.09 -14.34
N GLU A 149 0.43 14.16 -13.59
CA GLU A 149 1.27 14.69 -12.51
C GLU A 149 1.01 14.05 -11.13
N GLY A 150 0.00 13.17 -11.02
CA GLY A 150 -0.46 12.59 -9.74
C GLY A 150 -1.35 13.53 -8.92
N VAL A 151 -2.06 12.98 -7.94
CA VAL A 151 -3.15 13.68 -7.23
C VAL A 151 -2.67 14.88 -6.43
N MET A 152 -1.47 14.82 -5.85
CA MET A 152 -0.90 15.92 -5.05
C MET A 152 -0.76 17.19 -5.90
N ARG A 153 -0.07 17.08 -7.04
CA ARG A 153 0.19 18.22 -7.94
C ARG A 153 -1.06 18.63 -8.72
N ALA A 154 -1.91 17.66 -9.06
CA ALA A 154 -3.19 17.95 -9.71
C ALA A 154 -4.09 18.77 -8.78
N ALA A 155 -4.19 18.40 -7.50
CA ALA A 155 -4.96 19.14 -6.51
C ALA A 155 -4.44 20.57 -6.28
N GLU A 156 -3.12 20.76 -6.20
CA GLU A 156 -2.51 22.09 -6.12
C GLU A 156 -2.90 23.00 -7.30
N LYS A 157 -2.94 22.44 -8.51
CA LYS A 157 -3.31 23.17 -9.74
C LYS A 157 -4.81 23.44 -9.84
N ILE A 158 -5.66 22.51 -9.40
CA ILE A 158 -7.13 22.67 -9.40
C ILE A 158 -7.54 23.70 -8.34
N GLY A 159 -6.94 23.64 -7.16
CA GLY A 159 -7.29 24.48 -6.02
C GLY A 159 -8.72 24.22 -5.51
N GLY A 160 -9.33 25.21 -4.88
CA GLY A 160 -10.74 25.14 -4.46
C GLY A 160 -11.07 24.07 -3.40
N GLY A 161 -10.06 23.56 -2.68
CA GLY A 161 -10.23 22.47 -1.70
C GLY A 161 -10.04 21.06 -2.27
N ALA A 162 -9.52 20.93 -3.50
CA ALA A 162 -9.23 19.63 -4.11
C ALA A 162 -8.24 18.78 -3.31
N ASP A 163 -7.37 19.39 -2.51
CA ASP A 163 -6.42 18.71 -1.61
C ASP A 163 -7.11 17.73 -0.64
N LYS A 164 -8.37 17.98 -0.28
CA LYS A 164 -9.18 17.07 0.56
C LYS A 164 -9.54 15.75 -0.12
N PHE A 165 -9.52 15.72 -1.44
CA PHE A 165 -9.82 14.53 -2.25
C PHE A 165 -8.55 13.82 -2.71
N ALA A 166 -7.38 14.42 -2.54
CA ALA A 166 -6.11 13.89 -2.98
C ALA A 166 -5.56 12.86 -1.98
N MET A 167 -5.94 11.60 -2.16
CA MET A 167 -5.57 10.50 -1.26
C MET A 167 -4.10 10.07 -1.47
N HIS A 168 -3.16 10.76 -0.83
CA HIS A 168 -1.73 10.46 -0.93
C HIS A 168 -0.97 10.62 0.40
N VAL A 169 0.22 10.01 0.48
CA VAL A 169 1.24 10.33 1.51
C VAL A 169 2.57 10.56 0.81
N LYS A 170 3.22 11.69 1.11
CA LYS A 170 4.47 12.14 0.45
C LYS A 170 4.37 12.23 -1.08
N GLY A 171 3.18 12.50 -1.61
CA GLY A 171 2.88 12.61 -3.04
C GLY A 171 2.59 11.29 -3.76
N GLN A 172 2.73 10.14 -3.10
CA GLN A 172 2.36 8.83 -3.65
C GLN A 172 0.92 8.51 -3.27
N GLU A 173 0.09 8.16 -4.26
CA GLU A 173 -1.29 7.74 -4.04
C GLU A 173 -1.37 6.54 -3.11
N ILE A 174 -2.40 6.54 -2.27
CA ILE A 174 -2.66 5.45 -1.32
C ILE A 174 -3.05 4.17 -2.07
N SER A 175 -2.38 3.08 -1.71
CA SER A 175 -2.78 1.74 -2.13
C SER A 175 -4.04 1.28 -1.40
N GLY A 176 -4.58 0.13 -1.77
CA GLY A 176 -5.90 -0.39 -1.40
C GLY A 176 -6.09 -0.79 0.06
N GLN A 177 -5.49 -0.09 1.01
CA GLN A 177 -5.64 -0.18 2.45
C GLN A 177 -6.26 1.12 2.97
N ASP A 178 -7.29 0.98 3.82
CA ASP A 178 -7.89 2.10 4.53
C ASP A 178 -7.50 2.06 6.01
N GLY A 179 -6.80 3.09 6.48
CA GLY A 179 -6.31 3.16 7.86
C GLY A 179 -7.42 3.13 8.91
N ARG A 180 -8.64 3.56 8.55
CA ARG A 180 -9.81 3.57 9.44
C ARG A 180 -10.30 2.16 9.75
N ALA A 181 -10.11 1.22 8.82
CA ALA A 181 -10.42 -0.19 9.03
C ALA A 181 -9.20 -1.03 9.44
N HIS A 182 -7.98 -0.56 9.19
CA HIS A 182 -6.75 -1.31 9.44
C HIS A 182 -5.60 -0.39 9.89
N ARG A 183 -5.40 -0.27 11.20
CA ARG A 183 -4.48 0.70 11.81
C ARG A 183 -3.01 0.50 11.42
N SER A 184 -2.50 -0.73 11.39
CA SER A 184 -1.12 -0.97 10.94
C SER A 184 -0.93 -0.67 9.45
N GLY A 185 -1.96 -0.87 8.62
CA GLY A 185 -1.96 -0.44 7.22
C GLY A 185 -1.86 1.08 7.10
N GLY A 186 -2.64 1.83 7.90
CA GLY A 186 -2.52 3.29 7.99
C GLY A 186 -1.14 3.75 8.45
N LEU A 187 -0.60 3.17 9.53
CA LEU A 187 0.75 3.50 10.00
C LEU A 187 1.81 3.19 8.92
N THR A 188 1.69 2.07 8.20
CA THR A 188 2.58 1.71 7.09
C THR A 188 2.59 2.78 6.00
N HIS A 189 1.42 3.31 5.62
CA HIS A 189 1.34 4.39 4.63
C HIS A 189 1.99 5.67 5.14
N ALA A 190 1.76 6.02 6.41
CA ALA A 190 2.32 7.20 7.03
C ALA A 190 3.85 7.15 7.06
N THR A 191 4.46 6.04 7.51
CA THR A 191 5.91 5.97 7.78
C THR A 191 6.74 5.51 6.59
N SER A 192 6.13 4.89 5.56
CA SER A 192 6.86 4.36 4.41
C SER A 192 7.73 5.42 3.73
N VAL A 193 9.00 5.05 3.55
CA VAL A 193 10.04 5.91 2.95
C VAL A 193 9.78 6.28 1.49
N ARG A 194 8.88 5.57 0.79
CA ARG A 194 8.55 5.85 -0.62
C ARG A 194 7.16 6.43 -0.83
N GLY A 195 6.52 6.92 0.24
CA GLY A 195 5.11 7.33 0.24
C GLY A 195 4.16 6.16 0.50
N ALA A 196 2.87 6.34 0.25
CA ALA A 196 1.76 5.48 0.69
C ALA A 196 1.70 4.07 0.06
N ASP A 197 2.77 3.29 0.21
CA ASP A 197 2.91 1.93 -0.28
C ASP A 197 2.77 0.90 0.86
N HIS A 198 1.87 -0.05 0.68
CA HIS A 198 1.63 -1.13 1.64
C HIS A 198 2.77 -2.15 1.70
N LEU A 199 3.55 -2.36 0.63
CA LEU A 199 4.54 -3.43 0.59
C LEU A 199 5.76 -3.19 1.50
N ARG A 200 5.87 -2.04 2.18
CA ARG A 200 6.97 -1.79 3.13
C ARG A 200 6.71 -2.31 4.53
N GLY A 201 5.46 -2.35 5.00
CA GLY A 201 5.15 -2.62 6.40
C GLY A 201 3.81 -3.30 6.67
N LEU A 202 3.06 -3.67 5.62
CA LEU A 202 1.71 -4.22 5.79
C LEU A 202 1.73 -5.52 6.60
N SER A 203 1.16 -5.44 7.80
CA SER A 203 0.92 -6.60 8.63
C SER A 203 -0.42 -7.24 8.27
N VAL A 204 -0.39 -8.53 7.96
CA VAL A 204 -1.61 -9.30 7.66
C VAL A 204 -2.19 -9.97 8.92
N ILE A 205 -1.44 -9.94 10.03
CA ILE A 205 -1.81 -10.58 11.30
C ILE A 205 -3.07 -9.92 11.86
N ASP A 206 -3.11 -8.59 11.88
CA ASP A 206 -4.30 -7.84 12.26
C ASP A 206 -5.28 -7.64 11.11
N GLU A 207 -4.84 -7.66 9.84
CA GLU A 207 -5.74 -7.47 8.69
C GLU A 207 -6.82 -8.58 8.61
N ILE A 208 -6.38 -9.83 8.47
CA ILE A 208 -7.28 -10.98 8.23
C ILE A 208 -7.24 -12.05 9.32
N GLY A 209 -6.39 -11.87 10.35
CA GLY A 209 -6.35 -12.72 11.53
C GLY A 209 -5.47 -13.96 11.38
N TYR A 210 -4.27 -13.94 11.96
CA TYR A 210 -3.38 -15.11 12.07
C TYR A 210 -3.00 -15.39 13.54
N PRO A 211 -3.91 -15.96 14.35
CA PRO A 211 -3.72 -16.07 15.80
C PRO A 211 -2.51 -16.91 16.20
N GLU A 212 -2.24 -18.02 15.52
CA GLU A 212 -1.08 -18.88 15.82
C GLU A 212 0.25 -18.16 15.54
N ILE A 213 0.32 -17.38 14.46
CA ILE A 213 1.51 -16.60 14.13
C ILE A 213 1.65 -15.42 15.07
N GLY A 214 0.55 -14.73 15.40
CA GLY A 214 0.54 -13.66 16.41
C GLY A 214 1.05 -14.16 17.77
N LEU A 215 0.56 -15.31 18.23
CA LEU A 215 0.99 -15.93 19.48
C LEU A 215 2.48 -16.29 19.44
N ARG A 216 2.95 -16.89 18.34
CA ARG A 216 4.36 -17.26 18.18
C ARG A 216 5.29 -16.04 18.15
N ARG A 217 4.89 -14.95 17.50
CA ARG A 217 5.74 -13.77 17.31
C ARG A 217 5.72 -12.81 18.50
N TYR A 218 4.57 -12.68 19.17
CA TYR A 218 4.36 -11.61 20.14
C TYR A 218 3.95 -12.09 21.53
N GLY A 219 3.63 -13.37 21.71
CA GLY A 219 3.16 -13.90 22.98
C GLY A 219 1.66 -13.68 23.22
N GLU A 220 1.16 -14.28 24.29
CA GLU A 220 -0.27 -14.28 24.63
C GLU A 220 -0.77 -12.91 25.10
N ASP A 221 0.07 -12.15 25.82
CA ASP A 221 -0.27 -10.84 26.38
C ASP A 221 -0.50 -9.77 25.30
N LYS A 222 0.21 -9.86 24.17
CA LYS A 222 0.08 -8.93 23.03
C LYS A 222 -0.93 -9.38 21.99
N LEU A 223 -1.38 -10.63 22.03
CA LEU A 223 -2.26 -11.20 21.01
C LEU A 223 -3.58 -10.42 20.81
N PRO A 224 -4.27 -9.94 21.87
CA PRO A 224 -5.51 -9.18 21.68
C PRO A 224 -5.31 -7.89 20.87
N ALA A 225 -4.25 -7.12 21.14
CA ALA A 225 -3.92 -5.92 20.38
C ALA A 225 -3.41 -6.27 18.97
N ALA A 226 -2.60 -7.31 18.85
CA ALA A 226 -2.03 -7.78 17.58
C ALA A 226 -3.08 -8.32 16.60
N LEU A 227 -4.25 -8.78 17.07
CA LEU A 227 -5.35 -9.26 16.22
C LEU A 227 -6.47 -8.22 16.04
N ASN A 228 -6.44 -7.10 16.77
CA ASN A 228 -7.44 -6.05 16.64
C ASN A 228 -7.00 -5.02 15.61
N ARG A 229 -7.59 -5.05 14.41
CA ARG A 229 -7.32 -4.10 13.31
C ARG A 229 -7.68 -2.65 13.59
N HIS A 230 -8.59 -2.39 14.54
CA HIS A 230 -9.02 -1.03 14.89
C HIS A 230 -8.26 -0.44 16.07
N SER A 231 -7.49 -1.24 16.81
CA SER A 231 -6.68 -0.76 17.93
C SER A 231 -5.44 -0.03 17.43
N GLU A 232 -5.09 1.09 18.05
CA GLU A 232 -3.81 1.76 17.86
C GLU A 232 -2.69 1.12 18.69
N GLU A 233 -3.03 0.32 19.70
CA GLU A 233 -2.05 -0.33 20.57
C GLU A 233 -1.20 -1.32 19.76
N PHE A 234 0.11 -1.33 20.04
CA PHE A 234 1.07 -2.30 19.52
C PHE A 234 1.31 -2.21 18.00
N LYS A 235 0.68 -1.27 17.29
CA LYS A 235 0.83 -1.10 15.84
C LYS A 235 2.22 -0.61 15.43
N GLY A 236 2.84 0.23 16.26
CA GLY A 236 4.25 0.63 16.09
C GLY A 236 5.19 -0.57 16.02
N GLN A 237 5.08 -1.51 16.96
CA GLN A 237 5.87 -2.75 16.98
C GLN A 237 5.59 -3.63 15.77
N MET A 238 4.32 -3.81 15.42
CA MET A 238 3.95 -4.65 14.28
C MET A 238 4.53 -4.11 12.96
N VAL A 239 4.43 -2.81 12.71
CA VAL A 239 4.99 -2.20 11.49
C VAL A 239 6.52 -2.22 11.53
N TYR A 240 7.14 -1.92 12.67
CA TYR A 240 8.59 -2.04 12.87
C TYR A 240 9.11 -3.43 12.48
N ASP A 241 8.50 -4.49 13.03
CA ASP A 241 8.89 -5.89 12.78
C ASP A 241 8.74 -6.32 11.33
N VAL A 242 7.62 -5.96 10.71
CA VAL A 242 7.38 -6.26 9.29
C VAL A 242 8.34 -5.47 8.41
N GLU A 243 8.62 -4.21 8.72
CA GLU A 243 9.41 -3.34 7.86
C GLU A 243 10.87 -3.79 7.73
N TYR A 244 11.56 -4.06 8.86
CA TYR A 244 12.93 -4.53 8.76
C TYR A 244 13.01 -5.96 8.22
N PHE A 245 11.99 -6.80 8.43
CA PHE A 245 11.90 -8.11 7.76
C PHE A 245 11.78 -7.99 6.25
N LEU A 246 10.83 -7.17 5.76
CA LEU A 246 10.60 -6.99 4.34
C LEU A 246 11.77 -6.29 3.64
N SER A 247 12.59 -5.53 4.37
CA SER A 247 13.84 -4.99 3.84
C SER A 247 14.87 -6.08 3.50
N VAL A 248 14.94 -7.15 4.30
CA VAL A 248 15.77 -8.33 4.00
C VAL A 248 15.18 -9.06 2.80
N VAL A 249 13.87 -9.35 2.81
CA VAL A 249 13.16 -10.01 1.70
C VAL A 249 13.39 -9.29 0.36
N ASP A 250 13.28 -7.96 0.35
CA ASP A 250 13.55 -7.14 -0.84
C ASP A 250 15.01 -7.21 -1.30
N SER A 251 15.96 -7.27 -0.35
CA SER A 251 17.40 -7.38 -0.66
C SER A 251 17.76 -8.74 -1.25
N LEU A 252 17.02 -9.79 -0.85
CA LEU A 252 17.13 -11.14 -1.43
C LEU A 252 16.44 -11.27 -2.78
N ILE A 253 15.64 -10.27 -3.17
CA ILE A 253 14.78 -10.32 -4.36
C ILE A 253 13.83 -11.53 -4.26
N LEU A 254 13.39 -11.84 -3.03
CA LEU A 254 12.41 -12.88 -2.77
C LEU A 254 10.99 -12.29 -2.85
N CYS A 255 10.06 -13.03 -3.45
CA CYS A 255 8.67 -12.59 -3.54
C CYS A 255 8.00 -12.54 -2.15
N LYS A 256 7.33 -11.43 -1.85
CA LYS A 256 6.61 -11.22 -0.58
C LYS A 256 5.37 -12.10 -0.39
N TYR A 257 4.85 -12.73 -1.45
CA TYR A 257 3.68 -13.62 -1.34
C TYR A 257 3.93 -14.89 -0.48
N GLY A 258 5.18 -15.26 -0.19
CA GLY A 258 5.46 -16.30 0.83
C GLY A 258 5.66 -15.76 2.25
N THR A 259 5.75 -14.44 2.40
CA THR A 259 6.17 -13.76 3.64
C THR A 259 5.09 -12.85 4.21
N MET A 260 4.01 -12.62 3.45
CA MET A 260 2.85 -11.82 3.81
C MET A 260 1.56 -12.62 3.56
N TYR A 261 1.33 -13.08 2.32
CA TYR A 261 0.06 -13.71 1.91
C TYR A 261 0.25 -15.07 1.24
N PRO A 262 0.38 -16.18 2.00
CA PRO A 262 0.33 -16.29 3.47
C PRO A 262 1.70 -16.10 4.16
N LEU A 263 1.70 -16.01 5.50
CA LEU A 263 2.88 -15.89 6.38
C LEU A 263 3.66 -17.21 6.52
N CYS A 264 4.12 -17.78 5.41
CA CYS A 264 4.85 -19.06 5.41
C CYS A 264 6.30 -18.93 5.90
N TYR A 265 6.99 -17.88 5.49
CA TYR A 265 8.40 -17.66 5.79
C TYR A 265 8.59 -16.45 6.71
N TYR A 266 9.54 -16.58 7.64
CA TYR A 266 10.01 -15.50 8.49
C TYR A 266 11.54 -15.57 8.65
N PHE A 267 12.08 -14.85 9.62
CA PHE A 267 13.52 -14.82 9.89
C PHE A 267 14.18 -16.20 10.08
N PRO A 268 13.60 -17.15 10.83
CA PRO A 268 14.24 -18.45 11.06
C PRO A 268 14.49 -19.27 9.77
N ASP A 269 13.74 -18.98 8.70
CA ASP A 269 13.83 -19.72 7.44
C ASP A 269 14.93 -19.19 6.50
N ILE A 270 15.47 -18.00 6.76
CA ILE A 270 16.39 -17.29 5.84
C ILE A 270 17.86 -17.74 6.00
N PRO A 271 18.43 -17.92 7.20
CA PRO A 271 19.86 -18.24 7.38
C PRO A 271 20.32 -19.45 6.57
N ASP A 272 19.58 -20.57 6.67
CA ASP A 272 19.92 -21.81 5.97
C ASP A 272 19.96 -21.63 4.45
N ILE A 273 19.04 -20.82 3.90
CA ILE A 273 18.98 -20.54 2.46
C ILE A 273 20.18 -19.69 2.03
N LEU A 274 20.41 -18.58 2.73
CA LEU A 274 21.47 -17.64 2.37
C LEU A 274 22.87 -18.23 2.54
N TYR A 275 23.12 -18.89 3.66
CA TYR A 275 24.40 -19.50 3.94
C TYR A 275 24.72 -20.59 2.91
N SER A 276 23.75 -21.46 2.59
CA SER A 276 23.93 -22.52 1.60
C SER A 276 24.23 -21.99 0.19
N LEU A 277 23.68 -20.83 -0.18
CA LEU A 277 23.90 -20.22 -1.49
C LEU A 277 25.20 -19.42 -1.59
N THR A 278 25.63 -18.78 -0.50
CA THR A 278 26.71 -17.78 -0.52
C THR A 278 27.99 -18.22 0.18
N GLY A 279 27.90 -19.13 1.15
CA GLY A 279 28.99 -19.50 2.06
C GLY A 279 29.43 -18.40 3.02
N VAL A 280 28.65 -17.32 3.16
CA VAL A 280 29.02 -16.17 4.01
C VAL A 280 28.48 -16.36 5.43
N ASP A 281 29.39 -16.54 6.39
CA ASP A 281 29.03 -16.83 7.80
C ASP A 281 28.14 -15.76 8.44
N LEU A 282 28.27 -14.48 8.03
CA LEU A 282 27.44 -13.38 8.52
C LEU A 282 25.94 -13.65 8.33
N PHE A 283 25.56 -14.36 7.26
CA PHE A 283 24.15 -14.65 6.96
C PHE A 283 23.64 -15.92 7.65
N ASN A 284 24.50 -16.69 8.30
CA ASN A 284 24.13 -17.90 9.03
C ASN A 284 23.63 -17.61 10.46
N ASP A 285 23.24 -16.37 10.74
CA ASP A 285 22.78 -15.91 12.03
C ASP A 285 21.58 -14.97 11.84
N GLU A 286 20.48 -15.34 12.47
CA GLU A 286 19.22 -14.60 12.43
C GLU A 286 19.38 -13.17 12.95
N ASP A 287 20.13 -12.96 14.03
CA ASP A 287 20.27 -11.64 14.65
C ASP A 287 21.07 -10.68 13.75
N ASN A 288 22.05 -11.21 13.03
CA ASN A 288 22.78 -10.46 12.01
C ASN A 288 21.84 -10.03 10.87
N LEU A 289 20.97 -10.92 10.39
CA LEU A 289 19.98 -10.56 9.35
C LEU A 289 18.99 -9.50 9.83
N ARG A 290 18.50 -9.62 11.07
CA ARG A 290 17.64 -8.60 11.69
C ARG A 290 18.34 -7.25 11.75
N ARG A 291 19.61 -7.23 12.18
CA ARG A 291 20.43 -6.02 12.25
C ARG A 291 20.69 -5.41 10.87
N ILE A 292 20.96 -6.23 9.85
CA ILE A 292 21.09 -5.78 8.45
C ILE A 292 19.79 -5.14 7.97
N GLY A 293 18.64 -5.79 8.21
CA GLY A 293 17.35 -5.24 7.81
C GLY A 293 17.08 -3.87 8.44
N LYS A 294 17.31 -3.74 9.75
CA LYS A 294 17.18 -2.46 10.46
C LYS A 294 18.12 -1.40 9.90
N LYS A 295 19.38 -1.75 9.62
CA LYS A 295 20.36 -0.85 9.00
C LYS A 295 19.89 -0.34 7.63
N ILE A 296 19.29 -1.20 6.81
CA ILE A 296 18.74 -0.82 5.49
C ILE A 296 17.57 0.17 5.65
N CYS A 297 16.67 -0.06 6.60
CA CYS A 297 15.57 0.87 6.87
C CYS A 297 16.08 2.23 7.37
N LEU A 298 17.05 2.25 8.29
CA LEU A 298 17.70 3.48 8.76
C LEU A 298 18.35 4.25 7.62
N LEU A 299 19.06 3.58 6.70
CA LEU A 299 19.66 4.22 5.52
C LEU A 299 18.62 4.87 4.61
N ARG A 300 17.48 4.20 4.39
CA ARG A 300 16.37 4.76 3.59
C ARG A 300 15.72 5.96 4.30
N ARG A 301 15.53 5.88 5.62
CA ARG A 301 15.02 6.99 6.42
C ARG A 301 15.99 8.17 6.41
N ALA A 302 17.30 7.91 6.53
CA ALA A 302 18.35 8.92 6.49
C ALA A 302 18.36 9.67 5.16
N PHE A 303 18.19 8.96 4.04
CA PHE A 303 18.02 9.62 2.73
C PHE A 303 16.86 10.61 2.77
N ASN A 304 15.68 10.20 3.24
CA ASN A 304 14.52 11.08 3.32
C ASN A 304 14.73 12.27 4.28
N GLN A 305 15.36 12.03 5.43
CA GLN A 305 15.71 13.08 6.38
C GLN A 305 16.66 14.11 5.75
N ARG A 306 17.67 13.68 5.00
CA ARG A 306 18.57 14.56 4.25
C ARG A 306 17.79 15.42 3.24
N GLU A 307 16.78 14.85 2.59
CA GLU A 307 15.87 15.56 1.68
C GLU A 307 14.78 16.39 2.41
N GLY A 308 14.88 16.55 3.73
CA GLY A 308 14.03 17.42 4.52
C GLY A 308 12.70 16.81 4.96
N LYS A 309 12.55 15.49 4.87
CA LYS A 309 11.37 14.77 5.40
C LYS A 309 11.49 14.58 6.91
N SER A 310 10.38 14.80 7.60
CA SER A 310 10.28 14.64 9.05
C SER A 310 8.88 14.15 9.43
N ARG A 311 8.54 14.16 10.73
CA ARG A 311 7.21 13.78 11.23
C ARG A 311 6.05 14.46 10.51
N LYS A 312 6.22 15.72 10.07
CA LYS A 312 5.18 16.45 9.32
C LYS A 312 4.78 15.74 8.01
N ASP A 313 5.68 14.95 7.44
CA ASP A 313 5.48 14.19 6.21
C ASP A 313 4.98 12.76 6.49
N ASP A 314 5.08 12.29 7.74
CA ASP A 314 4.57 11.00 8.19
C ASP A 314 3.12 11.15 8.66
N THR A 315 2.26 11.52 7.73
CA THR A 315 0.83 11.76 7.98
C THR A 315 -0.05 10.87 7.10
N LEU A 316 -1.36 10.99 7.28
CA LEU A 316 -2.39 10.40 6.42
C LEU A 316 -3.25 11.53 5.83
N PRO A 317 -4.02 11.27 4.75
CA PRO A 317 -5.00 12.22 4.27
C PRO A 317 -5.99 12.59 5.35
N ASP A 318 -6.50 13.82 5.28
CA ASP A 318 -7.45 14.39 6.23
C ASP A 318 -8.66 13.46 6.46
N ARG A 319 -9.14 12.82 5.37
CA ARG A 319 -10.21 11.82 5.39
C ARG A 319 -9.97 10.70 6.40
N PHE A 320 -8.76 10.17 6.50
CA PHE A 320 -8.48 9.07 7.44
C PHE A 320 -8.38 9.54 8.90
N LEU A 321 -7.95 10.79 9.11
CA LEU A 321 -7.73 11.35 10.43
C LEU A 321 -9.01 11.95 11.03
N HIS A 322 -9.91 12.46 10.20
CA HIS A 322 -11.02 13.30 10.66
C HIS A 322 -12.40 12.93 10.10
N GLU A 323 -12.51 12.18 9.00
CA GLU A 323 -13.80 11.73 8.47
C GLU A 323 -14.10 10.30 8.92
N PRO A 324 -15.02 10.09 9.89
CA PRO A 324 -15.38 8.76 10.33
C PRO A 324 -15.97 7.95 9.17
N GLU A 325 -15.60 6.69 9.07
CA GLU A 325 -16.18 5.77 8.09
C GLU A 325 -17.73 5.75 8.25
N GLU A 326 -18.45 5.95 7.15
CA GLU A 326 -19.90 6.17 7.18
C GLU A 326 -20.67 4.86 7.42
N GLU A 327 -20.14 3.74 6.91
CA GLU A 327 -20.83 2.46 6.86
C GLU A 327 -19.90 1.24 7.00
N GLY A 328 -20.50 0.05 6.99
CA GLY A 328 -19.76 -1.21 7.10
C GLY A 328 -19.13 -1.48 8.48
N PRO A 329 -18.30 -2.53 8.58
CA PRO A 329 -17.70 -2.98 9.83
C PRO A 329 -16.78 -1.98 10.53
N ALA A 330 -16.23 -1.02 9.78
CA ALA A 330 -15.37 0.04 10.29
C ALA A 330 -16.13 1.34 10.60
N LYS A 331 -17.47 1.33 10.59
CA LYS A 331 -18.30 2.52 10.84
C LYS A 331 -17.87 3.28 12.10
N GLY A 332 -17.73 4.59 11.96
CA GLY A 332 -17.37 5.51 13.03
C GLY A 332 -15.88 5.53 13.37
N GLN A 333 -15.04 4.75 12.69
CA GLN A 333 -13.60 4.74 12.92
C GLN A 333 -12.92 5.92 12.22
N VAL A 334 -11.95 6.51 12.92
CA VAL A 334 -10.92 7.43 12.41
C VAL A 334 -9.56 6.94 12.90
N VAL A 335 -8.46 7.42 12.34
CA VAL A 335 -7.11 7.02 12.76
C VAL A 335 -6.53 8.02 13.75
N ASN A 336 -6.26 7.57 14.98
CA ASN A 336 -5.41 8.32 15.90
C ASN A 336 -3.94 7.99 15.61
N LEU A 337 -3.33 8.73 14.68
CA LEU A 337 -2.00 8.42 14.15
C LEU A 337 -0.86 8.73 15.14
N ASP A 338 -0.98 9.78 15.95
CA ASP A 338 0.12 10.28 16.77
C ASP A 338 0.64 9.25 17.78
N VAL A 339 -0.26 8.52 18.44
CA VAL A 339 0.12 7.48 19.41
C VAL A 339 0.89 6.34 18.73
N MET A 340 0.52 5.99 17.50
CA MET A 340 1.19 4.93 16.74
C MET A 340 2.55 5.39 16.22
N LEU A 341 2.68 6.66 15.81
CA LEU A 341 3.96 7.26 15.41
C LEU A 341 4.93 7.34 16.58
N ASP A 342 4.46 7.75 17.76
CA ASP A 342 5.30 7.85 18.96
C ASP A 342 5.90 6.48 19.32
N ASP A 343 5.06 5.43 19.35
CA ASP A 343 5.51 4.05 19.57
C ASP A 343 6.53 3.62 18.50
N TYR A 344 6.24 3.90 17.22
CA TYR A 344 7.11 3.53 16.10
C TYR A 344 8.46 4.26 16.15
N TYR A 345 8.48 5.56 16.45
CA TYR A 345 9.71 6.36 16.57
C TYR A 345 10.57 5.91 17.73
N GLN A 346 9.96 5.60 18.87
CA GLN A 346 10.68 5.07 20.02
C GLN A 346 11.43 3.77 19.67
N LEU A 347 10.77 2.86 18.93
CA LEU A 347 11.37 1.58 18.52
C LEU A 347 12.53 1.74 17.53
N TRP A 348 12.46 2.75 16.68
CA TRP A 348 13.51 3.05 15.71
C TRP A 348 14.65 3.93 16.26
N GLY A 349 14.49 4.50 17.45
CA GLY A 349 15.45 5.48 17.98
C GLY A 349 15.36 6.81 17.25
N PHE A 350 14.14 7.29 16.98
CA PHE A 350 13.90 8.60 16.39
C PHE A 350 13.45 9.58 17.47
N ASP A 351 13.72 10.87 17.26
CA ASP A 351 13.16 11.93 18.10
C ASP A 351 11.67 12.18 17.80
N LYS A 352 11.07 13.11 18.54
CA LYS A 352 9.65 13.48 18.36
C LYS A 352 9.37 14.15 17.02
N ASP A 353 10.38 14.68 16.34
CA ASP A 353 10.27 15.24 15.00
C ASP A 353 10.48 14.17 13.92
N GLY A 354 10.63 12.90 14.31
CA GLY A 354 10.82 11.76 13.42
C GLY A 354 12.21 11.69 12.79
N LEU A 355 13.20 12.37 13.37
CA LEU A 355 14.59 12.37 12.89
C LEU A 355 15.39 11.28 13.62
N ILE A 356 16.31 10.63 12.90
CA ILE A 356 17.12 9.52 13.45
C ILE A 356 18.09 10.05 14.50
N LEU A 357 18.03 9.57 15.73
CA LEU A 357 18.96 10.02 16.76
C LEU A 357 20.43 9.71 16.41
N PRO A 358 21.39 10.62 16.68
CA PRO A 358 22.81 10.39 16.41
C PRO A 358 23.35 9.08 17.01
N GLU A 359 22.91 8.73 18.22
CA GLU A 359 23.28 7.50 18.92
C GLU A 359 22.78 6.24 18.21
N THR A 360 21.63 6.30 17.55
CA THR A 360 21.10 5.19 16.74
C THR A 360 21.98 4.96 15.51
N LEU A 361 22.47 6.03 14.87
CA LEU A 361 23.40 5.88 13.73
C LEU A 361 24.74 5.28 14.19
N ASP A 362 25.24 5.67 15.35
CA ASP A 362 26.44 5.08 15.95
C ASP A 362 26.23 3.60 16.29
N GLU A 363 25.09 3.24 16.88
CA GLU A 363 24.75 1.86 17.20
C GLU A 363 24.81 0.96 15.96
N PHE A 364 24.42 1.45 14.78
CA PHE A 364 24.41 0.69 13.53
C PHE A 364 25.68 0.85 12.67
N GLY A 365 26.70 1.56 13.15
CA GLY A 365 27.94 1.83 12.42
C GLY A 365 27.66 2.59 11.11
N LEU A 366 26.95 3.71 11.24
CA LEU A 366 26.55 4.64 10.17
C LEU A 366 27.14 6.04 10.43
N GLU A 367 28.40 6.11 10.87
CA GLU A 367 29.07 7.35 11.26
C GLU A 367 29.24 8.33 10.09
N ASP A 368 29.40 7.82 8.87
CA ASP A 368 29.44 8.60 7.64
C ASP A 368 28.09 9.27 7.35
N VAL A 369 27.00 8.52 7.49
CA VAL A 369 25.62 9.04 7.36
C VAL A 369 25.33 10.07 8.45
N LYS A 370 25.70 9.78 9.71
CA LYS A 370 25.56 10.74 10.82
C LYS A 370 26.26 12.05 10.51
N LYS A 371 27.50 11.98 10.00
CA LYS A 371 28.24 13.16 9.57
C LYS A 371 27.55 13.92 8.45
N GLU A 372 26.75 13.29 7.59
CA GLU A 372 25.98 14.00 6.55
C GLU A 372 24.72 14.66 7.10
N LEU A 373 23.99 13.99 7.98
CA LEU A 373 22.71 14.50 8.51
C LEU A 373 22.87 15.65 9.51
N TYR A 374 23.98 15.66 10.26
CA TYR A 374 24.21 16.61 11.35
C TYR A 374 25.39 17.55 11.09
N LYS A 375 25.64 17.89 9.82
CA LYS A 375 26.53 19.01 9.44
C LYS A 375 25.86 20.33 9.79
#